data_AF-A0A948I5U3-F1
#
_entry.id   AF-A0A948I5U3-F1
#
_cell.length_a   1.000
_cell.length_b   1.000
_cell.length_c   1.000
_cell.angle_alpha   90.00
_cell.angle_beta   90.00
_cell.angle_gamma   90.00
#
_symmetry.space_group_name_H-M   'P 1'
#
loop_
_entity.id
_entity.type
_entity.pdbx_description
1 polymer ?
#
loop_
_entity_poly.entity_id
_entity_poly.type
_entity_poly.pdbx_seq_one_letter_code
_entity_poly.pdbx_strand_id
1 'polypeptide(L)' 'MVDDEDRDLERLEELRTEHRDLDEVIARLSETVPFDQIKLQRLKKRKLILKDQIIQLES' A
#
# COMPACT_ATOMS: atom_id res chain seq x y z
N MET A 1 -6.52 12.07 -26.82
CA MET A 1 -6.55 12.66 -25.47
C MET A 1 -6.52 11.46 -24.56
N VAL A 2 -5.48 11.29 -23.73
CA VAL A 2 -5.51 10.22 -22.72
C VAL A 2 -6.49 10.71 -21.69
N ASP A 3 -7.67 10.10 -21.68
CA ASP A 3 -8.79 10.52 -20.84
C ASP A 3 -8.33 10.52 -19.37
N ASP A 4 -8.74 11.52 -18.61
CA ASP A 4 -8.30 11.68 -17.22
C ASP A 4 -8.70 10.44 -16.36
N GLU A 5 -9.74 9.71 -16.78
CA GLU A 5 -10.15 8.40 -16.24
C GLU A 5 -9.07 7.31 -16.38
N ASP A 6 -8.35 7.25 -17.51
CA ASP A 6 -7.28 6.25 -17.72
C ASP A 6 -6.11 6.50 -16.75
N ARG A 7 -5.82 7.77 -16.45
CA ARG A 7 -4.74 8.14 -15.52
C ARG A 7 -5.10 7.81 -14.08
N ASP A 8 -6.36 8.01 -13.69
CA ASP A 8 -6.84 7.66 -12.36
C ASP A 8 -6.86 6.14 -12.16
N LEU A 9 -7.20 5.38 -13.21
CA LEU A 9 -7.10 3.92 -13.24
C LEU A 9 -5.66 3.42 -13.09
N GLU A 10 -4.73 3.95 -13.87
CA GLU A 10 -3.29 3.62 -13.74
C GLU A 10 -2.80 3.91 -12.31
N ARG A 11 -3.16 5.07 -11.76
CA ARG A 11 -2.77 5.46 -10.41
C ARG A 11 -3.36 4.54 -9.34
N LEU A 12 -4.60 4.10 -9.52
CA LEU A 12 -5.27 3.17 -8.63
C LEU A 12 -4.58 1.79 -8.65
N GLU A 13 -4.19 1.31 -9.83
CA GLU A 13 -3.44 0.05 -9.97
C GLU A 13 -2.06 0.12 -9.32
N GLU A 14 -1.35 1.23 -9.47
CA GLU A 14 -0.07 1.48 -8.80
C GLU A 14 -0.23 1.40 -7.27
N LEU A 15 -1.21 2.11 -6.71
CA LEU A 15 -1.46 2.14 -5.28
C LEU A 15 -1.86 0.77 -4.73
N ARG A 16 -2.71 0.02 -5.46
CA ARG A 16 -3.09 -1.35 -5.09
C ARG A 16 -1.88 -2.29 -5.10
N THR A 17 -0.98 -2.12 -6.06
CA THR A 17 0.27 -2.89 -6.15
C THR A 17 1.19 -2.58 -4.98
N GLU A 18 1.46 -1.29 -4.70
CA GLU A 18 2.29 -0.87 -3.56
C GLU A 18 1.70 -1.35 -2.22
N HIS A 19 0.37 -1.31 -2.08
CA HIS A 19 -0.32 -1.81 -0.89
C HIS A 19 -0.13 -3.33 -0.72
N ARG A 20 -0.23 -4.11 -1.79
CA ARG A 20 0.00 -5.57 -1.75
C ARG A 20 1.45 -5.89 -1.39
N ASP A 21 2.41 -5.21 -2.00
CA ASP A 21 3.83 -5.40 -1.73
C ASP A 21 4.17 -5.09 -0.26
N LEU A 22 3.62 -4.00 0.27
CA LEU A 22 3.78 -3.67 1.68
C LEU A 22 3.20 -4.75 2.60
N ASP A 23 2.10 -5.38 2.20
CA ASP A 23 1.50 -6.44 3.00
C ASP A 23 2.37 -7.70 3.04
N GLU A 24 2.94 -8.09 1.91
CA GLU A 24 3.91 -9.20 1.86
C GLU A 24 5.15 -8.90 2.70
N VAL A 25 5.67 -7.67 2.62
CA VAL A 25 6.82 -7.25 3.41
C VAL A 25 6.51 -7.28 4.91
N ILE A 26 5.32 -6.83 5.32
CA ILE A 26 4.86 -6.90 6.72
C ILE A 26 4.74 -8.36 7.17
N ALA A 27 4.14 -9.24 6.35
CA ALA A 27 3.99 -10.65 6.67
C ALA A 27 5.35 -11.33 6.89
N ARG A 28 6.29 -11.17 5.94
CA ARG A 28 7.65 -11.73 6.06
C ARG A 28 8.41 -11.18 7.27
N LEU A 29 8.30 -9.88 7.54
CA LEU A 29 8.91 -9.27 8.71
C LEU A 29 8.30 -9.77 10.02
N SER A 30 7.00 -10.10 10.04
CA SER A 30 6.34 -10.64 11.24
C SER A 30 6.70 -12.09 11.53
N GLU A 31 7.05 -12.87 10.51
CA GLU A 31 7.47 -14.27 10.64
C GLU A 31 8.93 -14.41 11.10
N THR A 32 9.76 -13.39 10.89
CA THR A 32 11.20 -13.44 11.20
C THR A 32 11.46 -12.92 12.63
N VAL A 33 11.89 -13.78 13.56
CA VAL A 33 12.22 -13.40 14.95
C VAL A 33 13.74 -13.22 15.12
N PRO A 34 14.22 -12.17 15.80
CA PRO A 34 13.47 -11.04 16.38
C PRO A 34 13.05 -10.03 15.31
N PHE A 35 11.76 -9.68 15.28
CA PHE A 35 11.27 -8.64 14.37
C PHE A 35 11.38 -7.26 15.00
N ASP A 36 11.77 -6.28 14.19
CA ASP A 36 11.81 -4.88 14.59
C ASP A 36 10.36 -4.33 14.66
N GLN A 37 9.84 -4.22 15.88
CA GLN A 37 8.50 -3.69 16.14
C GLN A 37 8.33 -2.26 15.62
N ILE A 38 9.34 -1.40 15.70
CA ILE A 38 9.25 -0.01 15.24
C ILE A 38 9.12 0.01 13.71
N LYS A 39 9.93 -0.80 13.03
CA LYS A 39 9.83 -0.97 11.56
C LYS A 39 8.46 -1.50 11.15
N LEU A 40 7.94 -2.51 11.84
CA LEU A 40 6.62 -3.08 11.57
C LEU A 40 5.49 -2.04 11.75
N GLN A 41 5.56 -1.23 12.81
CA GLN A 41 4.57 -0.17 13.07
C GLN A 41 4.60 0.91 11.97
N ARG A 42 5.79 1.33 11.51
CA ARG A 42 5.93 2.29 10.40
C ARG A 42 5.33 1.76 9.10
N LEU A 43 5.57 0.48 8.78
CA LEU A 43 5.04 -0.16 7.59
C LEU A 43 3.51 -0.28 7.64
N LYS A 44 2.95 -0.69 8.79
CA LYS A 44 1.49 -0.73 8.99
C LYS A 44 0.84 0.65 8.84
N LYS A 45 1.47 1.70 9.35
CA LYS A 45 0.99 3.08 9.15
C LYS A 45 1.01 3.48 7.68
N ARG A 46 2.07 3.13 6.94
CA ARG A 46 2.16 3.40 5.50
C ARG A 46 1.10 2.63 4.70
N LYS A 47 0.86 1.36 5.05
CA LYS A 47 -0.22 0.55 4.48
C LYS A 47 -1.60 1.20 4.68
N LEU A 48 -1.87 1.74 5.87
CA LEU A 48 -3.14 2.43 6.15
C LEU A 48 -3.32 3.67 5.25
N ILE A 49 -2.27 4.49 5.10
CA ILE A 49 -2.32 5.68 4.24
C ILE A 49 -2.60 5.30 2.77
N LEU A 50 -1.96 4.24 2.25
CA LEU A 50 -2.22 3.76 0.89
C LEU A 50 -3.66 3.28 0.73
N LYS A 51 -4.19 2.56 1.72
CA LYS A 51 -5.59 2.14 1.72
C LYS A 51 -6.53 3.35 1.67
N ASP A 52 -6.25 4.39 2.46
CA ASP A 52 -7.05 5.62 2.46
C ASP A 52 -6.98 6.34 1.10
N GLN A 53 -5.81 6.38 0.46
CA GLN A 53 -5.62 6.95 -0.89
C GLN A 53 -6.38 6.17 -1.96
N ILE A 54 -6.36 4.83 -1.91
CA ILE A 54 -7.14 3.96 -2.81
C ILE A 54 -8.63 4.28 -2.67
N ILE A 55 -9.15 4.34 -1.44
CA ILE A 55 -10.56 4.63 -1.17
C ILE A 55 -10.94 6.02 -1.69
N GLN A 56 -10.06 7.01 -1.54
CA GLN A 56 -10.30 8.37 -2.06
C GLN A 56 -10.33 8.43 -3.59
N LEU A 57 -9.54 7.60 -4.28
CA LEU A 57 -9.53 7.53 -5.75
C LEU A 57 -10.67 6.67 -6.33
N GLU A 58 -11.20 5.72 -5.56
CA GLU A 58 -12.37 4.91 -5.97
C GLU A 58 -13.72 5.62 -5.79
N SER A 59 -13.75 6.75 -5.06
CA SER A 59 -14.97 7.45 -4.64
C SER A 59 -15.34 8.62 -5.53
#